data_AF-A0A8T2QKC0-F1
#
_entry.id   AF-A0A8T2QKC0-F1
#
_cell.length_a   1.000
_cell.length_b   1.000
_cell.length_c   1.000
_cell.angle_alpha   90.00
_cell.angle_beta   90.00
_cell.angle_gamma   90.00
#
_symmetry.space_group_name_H-M   'P 1'
#
loop_
_entity.id
_entity.type
_entity.pdbx_description
1 polymer ?
#
loop_
_entity_poly.entity_id
_entity_poly.type
_entity_poly.pdbx_seq_one_letter_code
_entity_poly.pdbx_strand_id
1 'polypeptide(L)'
;MNFQMYFQVAKHSLTVVATDASYAKPYTNNIIVLAPGQTADVLLTADQEVDSYVFGATVFSPADPKKVEYPNVTTTGLLVYEGAPQKAVDDLEIPSFPVFNDSSFALNYFSNLRSLNSEEYPSNVPQVVNRSLLFTVGYSFVECKQGEVCEGPGPGNASIGTNINNVTFVLPQIAIMQAYYEQLYPNSTAVKWDTTLAQADDTFEENFPSMPLFQYNYTAGNLTSFFANFGTKVVELDFNTNVQLVLQNTNSLFFESHPFHLHGYNFYVVGKGTGTYVEEKDSPNFNLVDPPIMNTVAVPSGGWAAIRFVTDNPGVWLMHCHFEMHTTWGMMMVFIVRDGDAPDQKLPPPPKDYPKC
;
A
#
# COMPACT_ATOMS: atom_id res chain seq x y z
N MET A 1 1.52 5.31 -11.58
CA MET A 1 0.40 4.41 -11.97
C MET A 1 -0.68 4.56 -10.90
N ASN A 2 -1.94 4.84 -11.24
CA ASN A 2 -2.99 5.18 -10.27
C ASN A 2 -4.16 4.17 -10.23
N PHE A 3 -3.98 3.00 -10.83
CA PHE A 3 -5.02 1.99 -10.89
C PHE A 3 -4.43 0.60 -10.70
N GLN A 4 -5.24 -0.29 -10.13
CA GLN A 4 -4.97 -1.71 -10.14
C GLN A 4 -5.31 -2.27 -11.53
N MET A 5 -4.70 -3.38 -11.89
CA MET A 5 -4.86 -3.96 -13.22
C MET A 5 -5.30 -5.42 -13.11
N TYR A 6 -6.28 -5.79 -13.92
CA TYR A 6 -6.45 -7.18 -14.34
C TYR A 6 -5.41 -7.52 -15.39
N PHE A 7 -4.85 -8.72 -15.33
CA PHE A 7 -3.97 -9.26 -16.37
C PHE A 7 -4.38 -10.68 -16.72
N GLN A 8 -4.38 -11.00 -18.02
CA GLN A 8 -4.74 -12.32 -18.54
C GLN A 8 -4.00 -12.60 -19.85
N VAL A 9 -3.75 -13.89 -20.11
CA VAL A 9 -3.29 -14.42 -21.40
C VAL A 9 -4.43 -15.25 -22.01
N ALA A 10 -4.82 -14.97 -23.26
CA ALA A 10 -5.89 -15.70 -23.93
C ALA A 10 -5.60 -17.20 -23.96
N LYS A 11 -6.59 -18.02 -23.57
CA LYS A 11 -6.53 -19.50 -23.54
C LYS A 11 -5.47 -20.11 -22.61
N HIS A 12 -4.83 -19.32 -21.74
CA HIS A 12 -3.85 -19.83 -20.77
C HIS A 12 -4.27 -19.53 -19.35
N SER A 13 -4.07 -20.51 -18.47
CA SER A 13 -4.12 -20.28 -17.03
C SER A 13 -2.75 -19.83 -16.52
N LEU A 14 -2.78 -19.03 -15.46
CA LEU A 14 -1.64 -18.40 -14.81
C LEU A 14 -1.53 -18.94 -13.39
N THR A 15 -0.41 -19.59 -13.06
CA THR A 15 -0.16 -20.12 -11.71
C THR A 15 0.78 -19.18 -10.97
N VAL A 16 0.25 -18.41 -10.03
CA VAL A 16 1.07 -17.55 -9.15
C VAL A 16 1.89 -18.43 -8.23
N VAL A 17 3.20 -18.18 -8.17
CA VAL A 17 4.16 -18.95 -7.35
C VAL A 17 5.01 -18.08 -6.42
N ALA A 18 5.01 -16.76 -6.63
CA ALA A 18 5.57 -15.80 -5.68
C ALA A 18 4.80 -14.48 -5.75
N THR A 19 4.80 -13.74 -4.65
CA THR A 19 4.28 -12.37 -4.54
C THR A 19 5.29 -11.54 -3.76
N ASP A 20 5.61 -10.34 -4.24
CA ASP A 20 6.50 -9.39 -3.53
C ASP A 20 7.80 -10.04 -3.03
N ALA A 21 8.47 -10.75 -3.95
CA ALA A 21 9.71 -11.51 -3.72
C ALA A 21 9.61 -12.61 -2.64
N SER A 22 8.40 -13.06 -2.31
CA SER A 22 8.16 -14.14 -1.34
C SER A 22 7.41 -15.29 -1.99
N TYR A 23 7.88 -16.53 -1.79
CA TYR A 23 7.21 -17.71 -2.35
C TYR A 23 5.78 -17.86 -1.82
N ALA A 24 4.88 -18.14 -2.75
CA ALA A 24 3.46 -18.34 -2.50
C ALA A 24 3.08 -19.81 -2.72
N LYS A 25 2.02 -20.28 -2.06
CA LYS A 25 1.38 -21.54 -2.47
C LYS A 25 0.85 -21.37 -3.89
N PRO A 26 1.12 -22.32 -4.80
CA PRO A 26 0.65 -22.23 -6.18
C PRO A 26 -0.85 -21.94 -6.24
N TYR A 27 -1.21 -20.84 -6.89
CA TYR A 27 -2.60 -20.40 -7.05
C TYR A 27 -2.90 -20.13 -8.53
N THR A 28 -3.62 -21.05 -9.17
CA THR A 28 -3.92 -21.02 -10.60
C THR A 28 -5.23 -20.29 -10.90
N ASN A 29 -5.18 -19.27 -11.73
CA ASN A 29 -6.33 -18.52 -12.24
C ASN A 29 -6.12 -18.11 -13.70
N ASN A 30 -7.20 -17.76 -14.41
CA ASN A 30 -7.06 -17.19 -15.75
C ASN A 30 -6.72 -15.69 -15.71
N ILE A 31 -7.13 -15.00 -14.65
CA ILE A 31 -6.90 -13.57 -14.44
C ILE A 31 -6.18 -13.39 -13.10
N ILE A 32 -5.16 -12.54 -13.11
CA ILE A 32 -4.51 -12.03 -11.90
C ILE A 32 -4.85 -10.56 -11.69
N VAL A 33 -4.85 -10.12 -10.45
CA VAL A 33 -5.02 -8.70 -10.09
C VAL A 33 -3.72 -8.20 -9.47
N LEU A 34 -3.17 -7.12 -10.00
CA LEU A 34 -1.98 -6.48 -9.45
C LEU A 34 -2.29 -5.01 -9.14
N ALA A 35 -1.96 -4.59 -7.93
CA ALA A 35 -1.96 -3.19 -7.57
C ALA A 35 -0.56 -2.57 -7.77
N PRO A 36 -0.45 -1.26 -8.03
CA PRO A 36 0.84 -0.57 -8.03
C PRO A 36 1.64 -0.88 -6.77
N GLY A 37 2.93 -1.18 -6.92
CA GLY A 37 3.82 -1.62 -5.84
C GLY A 37 3.93 -3.14 -5.70
N GLN A 38 2.92 -3.90 -6.14
CA GLN A 38 2.95 -5.36 -6.08
C GLN A 38 3.71 -5.97 -7.26
N THR A 39 4.29 -7.14 -7.01
CA THR A 39 4.88 -8.02 -8.02
C THR A 39 4.36 -9.44 -7.85
N ALA A 40 4.30 -10.20 -8.94
CA ALA A 40 3.98 -11.62 -8.89
C ALA A 40 4.82 -12.39 -9.91
N ASP A 41 5.33 -13.54 -9.49
CA ASP A 41 5.92 -14.53 -10.40
C ASP A 41 4.86 -15.54 -10.79
N VAL A 42 4.74 -15.79 -12.08
CA VAL A 42 3.65 -16.57 -12.66
C VAL A 42 4.21 -17.61 -13.62
N LEU A 43 3.82 -18.86 -13.39
CA LEU A 43 4.04 -19.94 -14.35
C LEU A 43 2.89 -19.99 -15.33
N LEU A 44 3.24 -19.91 -16.62
CA LEU A 44 2.36 -20.20 -17.74
C LEU A 44 2.89 -21.45 -18.43
N THR A 45 2.01 -22.40 -18.72
CA THR A 45 2.35 -23.59 -19.51
C THR A 45 1.94 -23.35 -20.95
N ALA A 46 2.88 -23.48 -21.89
CA ALA A 46 2.61 -23.30 -23.31
C ALA A 46 2.03 -24.60 -23.92
N ASP A 47 0.80 -24.95 -23.52
CA ASP A 47 0.12 -26.21 -23.81
C ASP A 47 -0.98 -26.11 -24.88
N GLN A 48 -1.11 -24.95 -25.52
CA GLN A 48 -2.09 -24.71 -26.58
C GLN A 48 -1.56 -25.14 -27.96
N GLU A 49 -2.42 -25.13 -28.98
CA GLU A 49 -2.01 -25.34 -30.38
C GLU A 49 -0.92 -24.34 -30.81
N VAL A 50 -0.12 -24.69 -31.82
CA VAL A 50 0.94 -23.80 -32.32
C VAL A 50 0.33 -22.58 -33.02
N ASP A 51 0.16 -21.51 -32.26
CA ASP A 51 -0.53 -20.28 -32.67
C ASP A 51 0.00 -19.04 -31.91
N SER A 52 -0.60 -17.88 -32.17
CA SER A 52 -0.36 -16.63 -31.46
C SER A 52 -1.53 -16.29 -30.53
N TYR A 53 -1.23 -15.88 -29.30
CA TYR A 53 -2.20 -15.61 -28.24
C TYR A 53 -2.03 -14.19 -27.70
N VAL A 54 -3.13 -13.43 -27.65
CA VAL A 54 -3.10 -12.08 -27.08
C VAL A 54 -3.08 -12.19 -25.55
N PHE A 55 -2.20 -11.44 -24.92
CA PHE A 55 -2.32 -11.12 -23.51
C PHE A 55 -2.69 -9.65 -23.35
N GLY A 56 -3.34 -9.31 -22.25
CA GLY A 56 -3.73 -7.93 -22.01
C GLY A 56 -3.77 -7.58 -20.54
N ALA A 57 -3.75 -6.27 -20.29
CA ALA A 57 -4.05 -5.70 -19.00
C ALA A 57 -5.08 -4.58 -19.13
N THR A 58 -6.03 -4.54 -18.19
CA THR A 58 -7.06 -3.49 -18.14
C THR A 58 -7.30 -3.03 -16.71
N VAL A 59 -7.86 -1.84 -16.55
CA VAL A 59 -8.04 -1.20 -15.25
C VAL A 59 -9.09 -1.94 -14.41
N PHE A 60 -8.71 -2.23 -13.15
CA PHE A 60 -9.63 -2.41 -12.04
C PHE A 60 -9.72 -1.11 -11.25
N SER A 61 -10.89 -0.47 -11.26
CA SER A 61 -11.22 0.73 -10.49
C SER A 61 -12.60 0.58 -9.85
N PRO A 62 -12.69 0.35 -8.53
CA PRO A 62 -13.96 0.23 -7.82
C PRO A 62 -14.59 1.59 -7.46
N ALA A 63 -13.92 2.71 -7.78
CA ALA A 63 -14.43 4.05 -7.53
C ALA A 63 -15.56 4.42 -8.50
N ASP A 64 -16.37 5.41 -8.12
CA ASP A 64 -17.36 5.99 -9.02
C ASP A 64 -16.64 6.69 -10.20
N PRO A 65 -16.86 6.26 -11.46
CA PRO A 65 -16.16 6.83 -12.62
C PRO A 65 -16.49 8.31 -12.88
N LYS A 66 -17.57 8.84 -12.28
CA LYS A 66 -17.87 10.28 -12.31
C LYS A 66 -16.98 11.09 -11.37
N LYS A 67 -16.36 10.45 -10.39
CA LYS A 67 -15.49 11.06 -9.38
C LYS A 67 -14.02 10.78 -9.66
N VAL A 68 -13.70 9.56 -10.07
CA VAL A 68 -12.36 9.13 -10.46
C VAL A 68 -12.43 8.58 -11.88
N GLU A 69 -12.08 9.43 -12.85
CA GLU A 69 -11.97 9.00 -14.24
C GLU A 69 -10.81 8.00 -14.39
N TYR A 70 -11.01 6.98 -15.22
CA TYR A 70 -9.98 5.99 -15.51
C TYR A 70 -9.87 5.76 -17.03
N PRO A 71 -8.68 5.39 -17.53
CA PRO A 71 -8.52 5.04 -18.93
C PRO A 71 -9.22 3.71 -19.22
N ASN A 72 -10.31 3.75 -19.98
CA ASN A 72 -11.01 2.55 -20.44
C ASN A 72 -10.36 1.98 -21.71
N VAL A 73 -9.07 1.65 -21.63
CA VAL A 73 -8.29 1.10 -22.74
C VAL A 73 -7.50 -0.09 -22.22
N THR A 74 -7.67 -1.24 -22.87
CA THR A 74 -6.87 -2.43 -22.62
C THR A 74 -5.54 -2.30 -23.35
N THR A 75 -4.44 -2.44 -22.62
CA THR A 75 -3.12 -2.63 -23.25
C THR A 75 -2.96 -4.10 -23.61
N THR A 76 -2.39 -4.39 -24.78
CA THR A 76 -2.25 -5.75 -25.30
C THR A 76 -0.82 -6.03 -25.75
N GLY A 77 -0.45 -7.31 -25.69
CA GLY A 77 0.77 -7.85 -26.26
C GLY A 77 0.52 -9.25 -26.80
N LEU A 78 1.55 -9.86 -27.40
CA LEU A 78 1.43 -11.12 -28.11
C LEU A 78 2.39 -12.18 -27.57
N LEU A 79 1.85 -13.35 -27.24
CA LEU A 79 2.59 -14.59 -26.99
C LEU A 79 2.55 -15.42 -28.28
N VAL A 80 3.70 -15.57 -28.94
CA VAL A 80 3.81 -16.28 -30.23
C VAL A 80 4.55 -17.59 -30.02
N TYR A 81 3.90 -18.72 -30.29
CA TYR A 81 4.57 -20.01 -30.27
C TYR A 81 5.47 -20.14 -31.50
N GLU A 82 6.60 -20.82 -31.35
CA GLU A 82 7.50 -21.08 -32.48
C GLU A 82 6.78 -21.91 -33.55
N GLY A 83 6.80 -21.43 -34.80
CA GLY A 83 6.09 -22.06 -35.91
C GLY A 83 4.64 -21.60 -36.09
N ALA A 84 4.15 -20.66 -35.27
CA ALA A 84 2.81 -20.08 -35.44
C ALA A 84 2.65 -19.40 -36.82
N PRO A 85 1.48 -19.55 -37.47
CA PRO A 85 1.20 -18.87 -38.72
C PRO A 85 1.14 -17.36 -38.52
N GLN A 86 1.56 -16.60 -39.53
CA GLN A 86 1.43 -15.15 -39.51
C GLN A 86 -0.06 -14.77 -39.63
N LYS A 87 -0.60 -14.12 -38.60
CA LYS A 87 -1.98 -13.62 -38.55
C LYS A 87 -2.00 -12.09 -38.41
N ALA A 88 -3.05 -11.46 -38.93
CA ALA A 88 -3.31 -10.07 -38.59
C ALA A 88 -3.76 -9.98 -37.13
N VAL A 89 -3.41 -8.89 -36.45
CA VAL A 89 -3.78 -8.69 -35.03
C VAL A 89 -5.31 -8.69 -34.85
N ASP A 90 -6.05 -8.17 -35.83
CA ASP A 90 -7.52 -8.13 -35.83
C ASP A 90 -8.17 -9.52 -35.90
N ASP A 91 -7.43 -10.54 -36.33
CA ASP A 91 -7.90 -11.93 -36.39
C ASP A 91 -7.66 -12.69 -35.07
N LEU A 92 -6.98 -12.06 -34.10
CA LEU A 92 -6.64 -12.68 -32.82
C LEU A 92 -7.70 -12.39 -31.76
N GLU A 93 -7.99 -13.41 -30.95
CA GLU A 93 -8.93 -13.32 -29.85
C GLU A 93 -8.33 -12.49 -28.69
N ILE A 94 -8.94 -11.34 -28.40
CA ILE A 94 -8.60 -10.51 -27.25
C ILE A 94 -9.23 -11.13 -25.99
N PRO A 95 -8.48 -11.32 -24.89
CA PRO A 95 -9.04 -11.88 -23.66
C PRO A 95 -10.15 -10.98 -23.09
N SER A 96 -11.21 -11.60 -22.59
CA SER A 96 -12.30 -10.91 -21.89
C SER A 96 -11.95 -10.69 -20.43
N PHE A 97 -12.12 -9.47 -19.93
CA PHE A 97 -11.86 -9.12 -18.53
C PHE A 97 -13.16 -8.99 -17.72
N PRO A 98 -13.09 -9.08 -16.38
CA PRO A 98 -14.19 -8.69 -15.51
C PRO A 98 -14.57 -7.23 -15.75
N VAL A 99 -15.77 -6.84 -15.29
CA VAL A 99 -16.14 -5.42 -15.28
C VAL A 99 -15.15 -4.64 -14.41
N PHE A 100 -14.86 -3.39 -14.82
CA PHE A 100 -13.80 -2.57 -14.23
C PHE A 100 -13.92 -2.38 -12.71
N ASN A 101 -15.13 -2.50 -12.14
CA ASN A 101 -15.41 -2.30 -10.72
C ASN A 101 -15.78 -3.59 -9.96
N ASP A 102 -15.45 -4.78 -10.49
CA ASP A 102 -15.72 -6.06 -9.84
C ASP A 102 -14.88 -6.26 -8.55
N SER A 103 -15.33 -5.60 -7.49
CA SER A 103 -14.67 -5.63 -6.17
C SER A 103 -14.73 -7.02 -5.53
N SER A 104 -15.73 -7.83 -5.90
CA SER A 104 -15.86 -9.20 -5.39
C SER A 104 -14.79 -10.10 -5.99
N PHE A 105 -14.53 -9.97 -7.30
CA PHE A 105 -13.44 -10.67 -7.97
C PHE A 105 -12.09 -10.30 -7.35
N ALA A 106 -11.79 -9.00 -7.22
CA ALA A 106 -10.52 -8.53 -6.67
C ALA A 106 -10.33 -8.97 -5.21
N LEU A 107 -11.35 -8.82 -4.36
CA LEU A 107 -11.27 -9.28 -2.96
C LEU A 107 -11.06 -10.79 -2.88
N ASN A 108 -11.78 -11.58 -3.69
CA ASN A 108 -11.61 -13.02 -3.71
C ASN A 108 -10.20 -13.42 -4.16
N TYR A 109 -9.68 -12.83 -5.24
CA TYR A 109 -8.31 -13.09 -5.70
C TYR A 109 -7.29 -12.82 -4.59
N PHE A 110 -7.32 -11.63 -4.00
CA PHE A 110 -6.39 -11.22 -2.96
C PHE A 110 -6.56 -11.94 -1.62
N SER A 111 -7.73 -12.54 -1.35
CA SER A 111 -8.01 -13.30 -0.14
C SER A 111 -7.67 -14.78 -0.26
N ASN A 112 -7.29 -15.27 -1.45
CA ASN A 112 -6.86 -16.64 -1.68
C ASN A 112 -5.33 -16.79 -1.81
N LEU A 113 -4.58 -15.69 -1.91
CA LEU A 113 -3.11 -15.72 -1.84
C LEU A 113 -2.65 -16.23 -0.47
N ARG A 114 -1.63 -17.09 -0.46
CA ARG A 114 -1.07 -17.71 0.75
C ARG A 114 0.44 -17.82 0.62
N SER A 115 1.16 -17.67 1.73
CA SER A 115 2.59 -17.98 1.78
C SER A 115 2.81 -19.48 1.59
N LEU A 116 3.93 -19.85 0.95
CA LEU A 116 4.30 -21.24 0.68
C LEU A 116 4.20 -22.12 1.94
N ASN A 117 4.72 -21.61 3.07
CA ASN A 117 4.69 -22.23 4.39
C ASN A 117 5.12 -23.71 4.36
N SER A 118 6.34 -23.95 3.88
CA SER A 118 7.00 -25.24 3.85
C SER A 118 8.08 -25.33 4.94
N GLU A 119 8.71 -26.49 5.10
CA GLU A 119 9.84 -26.66 6.04
C GLU A 119 11.04 -25.77 5.68
N GLU A 120 11.31 -25.58 4.38
CA GLU A 120 12.39 -24.71 3.88
C GLU A 120 12.01 -23.22 3.90
N TYR A 121 10.72 -22.91 3.68
CA TYR A 121 10.20 -21.55 3.62
C TYR A 121 9.01 -21.38 4.59
N PRO A 122 9.27 -21.37 5.91
CA PRO A 122 8.22 -21.29 6.92
C PRO A 122 7.56 -19.89 6.96
N SER A 123 6.26 -19.86 7.24
CA SER A 123 5.54 -18.60 7.51
C SER A 123 5.60 -18.29 9.01
N ASN A 124 6.53 -17.42 9.42
CA ASN A 124 6.76 -17.07 10.82
C ASN A 124 5.87 -15.90 11.26
N VAL A 125 4.56 -16.08 11.18
CA VAL A 125 3.59 -15.04 11.53
C VAL A 125 3.66 -14.73 13.03
N PRO A 126 3.81 -13.45 13.44
CA PRO A 126 3.72 -13.07 14.85
C PRO A 126 2.38 -13.49 15.45
N GLN A 127 2.42 -14.40 16.44
CA GLN A 127 1.20 -14.92 17.09
C GLN A 127 0.71 -13.98 18.19
N VAL A 128 1.65 -13.36 18.90
CA VAL A 128 1.39 -12.36 19.95
C VAL A 128 1.47 -10.97 19.32
N VAL A 129 0.52 -10.11 19.66
CA VAL A 129 0.51 -8.70 19.26
C VAL A 129 0.97 -7.87 20.46
N ASN A 130 2.06 -7.12 20.30
CA ASN A 130 2.58 -6.20 21.31
C ASN A 130 2.08 -4.76 21.08
N ARG A 131 1.85 -4.39 19.81
CA ARG A 131 1.31 -3.09 19.43
C ARG A 131 0.17 -3.27 18.44
N SER A 132 -1.00 -2.70 18.76
CA SER A 132 -2.16 -2.66 17.86
C SER A 132 -2.36 -1.24 17.34
N LEU A 133 -2.61 -1.10 16.05
CA LEU A 133 -2.84 0.16 15.34
C LEU A 133 -4.06 0.02 14.43
N LEU A 134 -4.88 1.07 14.34
CA LEU A 134 -5.99 1.18 13.39
C LEU A 134 -5.85 2.52 12.66
N PHE A 135 -5.65 2.46 11.36
CA PHE A 135 -5.53 3.64 10.51
C PHE A 135 -6.70 3.71 9.54
N THR A 136 -7.54 4.73 9.68
CA THR A 136 -8.49 5.09 8.63
C THR A 136 -7.76 5.72 7.47
N VAL A 137 -8.11 5.33 6.25
CA VAL A 137 -7.50 5.81 5.01
C VAL A 137 -8.60 6.19 4.03
N GLY A 138 -8.40 7.29 3.32
CA GLY A 138 -9.35 7.74 2.31
C GLY A 138 -9.15 9.19 1.91
N TYR A 139 -10.09 9.69 1.12
CA TYR A 139 -10.13 11.08 0.68
C TYR A 139 -10.60 12.02 1.79
N SER A 140 -10.19 13.27 1.69
CA SER A 140 -10.62 14.38 2.54
C SER A 140 -10.62 15.68 1.75
N PHE A 141 -11.19 16.73 2.32
CA PHE A 141 -10.84 18.08 1.92
C PHE A 141 -9.66 18.58 2.74
N VAL A 142 -8.86 19.45 2.16
CA VAL A 142 -7.79 20.19 2.84
C VAL A 142 -7.93 21.67 2.50
N GLU A 143 -7.82 22.53 3.50
CA GLU A 143 -7.87 23.98 3.29
C GLU A 143 -6.59 24.45 2.61
N CYS A 144 -6.73 25.37 1.65
CA CYS A 144 -5.55 25.96 1.01
C CYS A 144 -4.72 26.76 2.02
N LYS A 145 -3.41 26.85 1.79
CA LYS A 145 -2.55 27.71 2.60
C LYS A 145 -3.02 29.16 2.50
N GLN A 146 -2.78 29.93 3.55
CA GLN A 146 -3.19 31.33 3.60
C GLN A 146 -2.58 32.12 2.44
N GLY A 147 -3.43 32.74 1.62
CA GLY A 147 -3.02 33.51 0.44
C GLY A 147 -2.97 32.71 -0.87
N GLU A 148 -3.18 31.39 -0.82
CA GLU A 148 -3.34 30.53 -2.00
C GLU A 148 -4.82 30.35 -2.34
N VAL A 149 -5.11 30.12 -3.62
CA VAL A 149 -6.45 29.77 -4.11
C VAL A 149 -6.41 28.33 -4.61
N CYS A 150 -7.27 27.48 -4.06
CA CYS A 150 -7.37 26.08 -4.45
C CYS A 150 -8.08 25.96 -5.80
N GLU A 151 -7.47 25.21 -6.73
CA GLU A 151 -8.16 24.71 -7.91
C GLU A 151 -8.71 23.30 -7.66
N GLY A 152 -9.83 22.97 -8.28
CA GLY A 152 -10.46 21.66 -8.18
C GLY A 152 -11.67 21.60 -7.25
N PRO A 153 -12.27 20.42 -7.09
CA PRO A 153 -13.50 20.24 -6.32
C PRO A 153 -13.22 20.40 -4.81
N GLY A 154 -13.96 21.30 -4.15
CA GLY A 154 -13.92 21.47 -2.71
C GLY A 154 -14.86 22.58 -2.24
N PRO A 155 -15.32 22.55 -0.98
CA PRO A 155 -16.11 23.62 -0.41
C PRO A 155 -15.22 24.82 -0.05
N GLY A 156 -15.65 26.04 -0.39
CA GLY A 156 -14.90 27.25 -0.04
C GLY A 156 -13.54 27.32 -0.73
N ASN A 157 -12.48 27.65 0.02
CA ASN A 157 -11.10 27.67 -0.46
C ASN A 157 -10.35 26.39 -0.04
N ALA A 158 -10.84 25.25 -0.51
CA ALA A 158 -10.31 23.92 -0.20
C ALA A 158 -10.25 23.07 -1.47
N SER A 159 -9.39 22.05 -1.46
CA SER A 159 -9.25 21.06 -2.53
C SER A 159 -9.37 19.64 -1.99
N ILE A 160 -9.49 18.66 -2.88
CA ILE A 160 -9.37 17.25 -2.51
C ILE A 160 -7.94 16.98 -2.06
N GLY A 161 -7.83 16.37 -0.89
CA GLY A 161 -6.63 15.74 -0.39
C GLY A 161 -6.92 14.30 0.01
N THR A 162 -5.93 13.70 0.66
CA THR A 162 -6.04 12.35 1.22
C THR A 162 -5.40 12.31 2.59
N ASN A 163 -5.77 11.35 3.41
CA ASN A 163 -5.29 11.29 4.78
C ASN A 163 -5.14 9.87 5.30
N ILE A 164 -4.36 9.76 6.37
CA ILE A 164 -4.30 8.62 7.26
C ILE A 164 -4.64 9.12 8.66
N ASN A 165 -5.68 8.58 9.30
CA ASN A 165 -6.18 9.05 10.60
C ASN A 165 -6.37 10.57 10.70
N ASN A 166 -6.95 11.18 9.66
CA ASN A 166 -7.21 12.62 9.58
C ASN A 166 -5.96 13.51 9.50
N VAL A 167 -4.80 12.93 9.17
CA VAL A 167 -3.55 13.64 8.90
C VAL A 167 -3.26 13.54 7.40
N THR A 168 -3.17 14.68 6.73
CA THR A 168 -2.64 14.80 5.38
C THR A 168 -1.15 15.14 5.49
N PHE A 169 -0.31 14.22 5.07
CA PHE A 169 1.12 14.36 5.28
C PHE A 169 1.74 15.45 4.41
N VAL A 170 2.69 16.18 4.98
CA VAL A 170 3.50 17.19 4.29
C VAL A 170 4.95 16.73 4.31
N LEU A 171 5.62 16.74 3.16
CA LEU A 171 7.06 16.45 3.11
C LEU A 171 7.82 17.59 3.79
N PRO A 172 8.66 17.32 4.79
CA PRO A 172 9.50 18.34 5.42
C PRO A 172 10.64 18.77 4.50
N GLN A 173 11.22 19.94 4.76
CA GLN A 173 12.42 20.39 4.04
C GLN A 173 13.67 19.59 4.46
N ILE A 174 13.72 19.15 5.72
CA ILE A 174 14.78 18.27 6.22
C ILE A 174 14.30 16.83 6.19
N ALA A 175 15.08 15.93 5.62
CA ALA A 175 14.77 14.50 5.64
C ALA A 175 14.53 14.00 7.08
N ILE A 176 13.43 13.29 7.32
CA ILE A 176 13.08 12.75 8.64
C ILE A 176 14.19 11.84 9.18
N MET A 177 14.84 11.06 8.31
CA MET A 177 16.01 10.25 8.65
C MET A 177 17.17 11.09 9.19
N GLN A 178 17.43 12.25 8.59
CA GLN A 178 18.48 13.16 9.07
C GLN A 178 18.11 13.73 10.44
N ALA A 179 16.90 14.29 10.57
CA ALA A 179 16.43 14.86 11.83
C ALA A 179 16.41 13.83 12.96
N TYR A 180 15.97 12.60 12.69
CA TYR A 180 15.98 11.50 13.64
C TYR A 180 17.42 11.09 14.04
N TYR A 181 18.33 10.94 13.08
CA TYR A 181 19.72 10.57 13.37
C TYR A 181 20.43 11.64 14.23
N GLU A 182 20.18 12.93 13.97
CA GLU A 182 20.71 14.03 14.78
C GLU A 182 20.18 14.02 16.22
N GLN A 183 18.89 13.70 16.41
CA GLN A 183 18.29 13.53 17.74
C GLN A 183 18.86 12.32 18.48
N LEU A 184 19.03 11.20 17.78
CA LEU A 184 19.51 9.94 18.35
C LEU A 184 20.99 9.99 18.70
N TYR A 185 21.81 10.66 17.88
CA TYR A 185 23.26 10.72 18.01
C TYR A 185 23.80 12.17 17.97
N PRO A 186 23.48 13.02 18.97
CA PRO A 186 23.76 14.46 18.94
C PRO A 186 25.26 14.81 18.93
N ASN A 187 26.11 13.88 19.35
CA ASN A 187 27.57 14.05 19.38
C ASN A 187 28.28 13.34 18.21
N SER A 188 27.54 12.76 17.25
CA SER A 188 28.11 12.07 16.10
C SER A 188 28.84 13.06 15.20
N THR A 189 30.10 12.78 14.90
CA THR A 189 30.89 13.53 13.90
C THR A 189 30.88 12.88 12.52
N ALA A 190 30.04 11.85 12.31
CA ALA A 190 30.03 11.05 11.09
C ALA A 190 29.70 11.89 9.85
N VAL A 191 28.78 12.85 9.99
CA VAL A 191 28.39 13.81 8.94
C VAL A 191 28.21 15.19 9.58
N LYS A 192 28.68 16.24 8.89
CA LYS A 192 28.37 17.64 9.22
C LYS A 192 27.20 18.07 8.35
N TRP A 193 26.01 18.06 8.92
CA TRP A 193 24.80 18.49 8.24
C TRP A 193 24.82 20.00 7.98
N ASP A 194 24.32 20.41 6.80
CA ASP A 194 24.15 21.82 6.47
C ASP A 194 22.81 22.29 7.05
N THR A 195 22.84 22.90 8.24
CA THR A 195 21.63 23.33 8.94
C THR A 195 21.20 24.75 8.58
N THR A 196 21.74 25.33 7.50
CA THR A 196 21.45 26.72 7.12
C THR A 196 19.99 26.93 6.67
N LEU A 197 19.33 25.87 6.20
CA LEU A 197 17.92 25.85 5.83
C LEU A 197 17.01 25.34 6.95
N ALA A 198 17.57 24.85 8.07
CA ALA A 198 16.79 24.28 9.16
C ALA A 198 16.07 25.37 9.94
N GLN A 199 14.79 25.58 9.67
CA GLN A 199 13.91 26.21 10.65
C GLN A 199 13.62 25.19 11.76
N ALA A 200 13.79 25.59 13.02
CA ALA A 200 13.74 24.69 14.17
C ALA A 200 12.41 23.92 14.35
N ASP A 201 11.35 24.32 13.65
CA ASP A 201 10.00 23.77 13.76
C ASP A 201 9.58 22.90 12.55
N ASP A 202 10.46 22.64 11.56
CA ASP A 202 10.08 22.06 10.24
C ASP A 202 10.56 20.61 10.02
N THR A 203 10.53 19.76 11.05
CA THR A 203 10.97 18.34 10.91
C THR A 203 9.79 17.38 10.97
N PHE A 204 9.41 16.92 12.15
CA PHE A 204 8.30 16.01 12.36
C PHE A 204 7.80 16.04 13.81
N GLU A 205 6.58 15.54 14.03
CA GLU A 205 5.99 15.36 15.35
C GLU A 205 5.73 13.88 15.66
N GLU A 206 6.10 13.42 16.86
CA GLU A 206 5.97 12.02 17.32
C GLU A 206 4.57 11.65 17.85
N ASN A 207 3.55 12.42 17.48
CA ASN A 207 2.19 12.31 18.01
C ASN A 207 1.19 11.77 16.98
N PHE A 208 1.63 10.99 15.99
CA PHE A 208 0.70 10.39 15.04
C PHE A 208 -0.31 9.50 15.77
N PRO A 209 -1.63 9.70 15.54
CA PRO A 209 -2.66 8.97 16.26
C PRO A 209 -2.64 7.48 15.91
N SER A 210 -2.37 6.62 16.90
CA SER A 210 -2.32 5.16 16.75
C SER A 210 -3.68 4.52 16.45
N MET A 211 -4.76 5.25 16.73
CA MET A 211 -6.15 4.90 16.46
C MET A 211 -6.86 6.16 15.92
N PRO A 212 -7.94 6.04 15.14
CA PRO A 212 -8.69 7.20 14.66
C PRO A 212 -9.26 7.97 15.85
N LEU A 213 -9.15 9.30 15.83
CA LEU A 213 -9.62 10.15 16.94
C LEU A 213 -11.12 10.00 17.22
N PHE A 214 -11.89 9.62 16.20
CA PHE A 214 -13.32 9.36 16.30
C PHE A 214 -13.64 8.00 15.68
N GLN A 215 -14.27 7.14 16.47
CA GLN A 215 -14.78 5.86 16.00
C GLN A 215 -16.23 5.99 15.56
N TYR A 216 -16.52 5.52 14.35
CA TYR A 216 -17.85 5.54 13.75
C TYR A 216 -17.93 4.41 12.73
N ASN A 217 -19.09 4.24 12.09
CA ASN A 217 -19.18 3.36 10.93
C ASN A 217 -18.49 4.04 9.74
N TYR A 218 -17.21 3.75 9.56
CA TYR A 218 -16.32 4.30 8.54
C TYR A 218 -16.88 4.17 7.12
N THR A 219 -17.71 3.16 6.90
CA THR A 219 -18.30 2.83 5.61
C THR A 219 -19.72 3.38 5.41
N ALA A 220 -20.36 3.93 6.44
CA ALA A 220 -21.71 4.50 6.32
C ALA A 220 -21.74 5.93 5.76
N GLY A 221 -20.61 6.65 5.80
CA GLY A 221 -20.52 8.04 5.31
C GLY A 221 -21.11 9.11 6.24
N ASN A 222 -21.42 8.77 7.50
CA ASN A 222 -22.02 9.70 8.48
C ASN A 222 -20.97 10.54 9.23
N LEU A 223 -20.11 11.25 8.49
CA LEU A 223 -19.12 12.15 9.09
C LEU A 223 -19.68 13.56 9.26
N THR A 224 -19.32 14.20 10.37
CA THR A 224 -19.64 15.60 10.65
C THR A 224 -18.68 16.57 9.96
N SER A 225 -17.46 16.13 9.67
CA SER A 225 -16.46 16.88 8.92
C SER A 225 -15.65 15.95 8.03
N PHE A 226 -15.31 16.45 6.86
CA PHE A 226 -14.50 15.75 5.85
C PHE A 226 -13.12 16.39 5.69
N PHE A 227 -12.75 17.32 6.58
CA PHE A 227 -11.48 18.04 6.52
C PHE A 227 -10.39 17.33 7.31
N ALA A 228 -9.25 17.11 6.64
CA ALA A 228 -8.03 16.63 7.27
C ALA A 228 -7.09 17.79 7.60
N ASN A 229 -6.20 17.56 8.58
CA ASN A 229 -5.20 18.53 8.97
C ASN A 229 -3.86 18.18 8.34
N PHE A 230 -3.14 19.18 7.85
CA PHE A 230 -1.75 18.99 7.44
C PHE A 230 -0.86 18.66 8.63
N GLY A 231 0.12 17.78 8.43
CA GLY A 231 1.17 17.57 9.41
C GLY A 231 2.19 16.52 9.00
N THR A 232 3.43 16.71 9.46
CA THR A 232 4.51 15.73 9.31
C THR A 232 4.59 14.92 10.59
N LYS A 233 3.76 13.89 10.71
CA LYS A 233 3.60 13.12 11.95
C LYS A 233 4.12 11.69 11.79
N VAL A 234 4.78 11.18 12.83
CA VAL A 234 5.39 9.83 12.83
C VAL A 234 4.85 8.95 13.95
N VAL A 235 4.90 7.65 13.74
CA VAL A 235 4.67 6.64 14.78
C VAL A 235 6.01 6.04 15.17
N GLU A 236 6.39 6.21 16.43
CA GLU A 236 7.59 5.59 16.97
C GLU A 236 7.27 4.19 17.53
N LEU A 237 8.16 3.23 17.25
CA LEU A 237 8.06 1.84 17.64
C LEU A 237 9.40 1.37 18.22
N ASP A 238 9.34 0.60 19.30
CA ASP A 238 10.53 -0.03 19.86
C ASP A 238 10.99 -1.19 18.94
N PHE A 239 12.30 -1.46 18.91
CA PHE A 239 12.87 -2.60 18.21
C PHE A 239 12.24 -3.93 18.69
N ASN A 240 12.08 -4.88 17.78
CA ASN A 240 11.55 -6.22 18.06
C ASN A 240 10.12 -6.25 18.64
N THR A 241 9.27 -5.31 18.21
CA THR A 241 7.85 -5.24 18.56
C THR A 241 7.01 -5.98 17.51
N ASN A 242 6.13 -6.89 17.95
CA ASN A 242 5.13 -7.49 17.08
C ASN A 242 3.96 -6.50 16.88
N VAL A 243 3.84 -5.94 15.68
CA VAL A 243 2.83 -4.95 15.32
C VAL A 243 1.68 -5.60 14.56
N GLN A 244 0.46 -5.26 14.93
CA GLN A 244 -0.73 -5.47 14.10
C GLN A 244 -1.26 -4.10 13.66
N LEU A 245 -1.37 -3.91 12.35
CA LEU A 245 -1.95 -2.71 11.76
C LEU A 245 -3.19 -3.09 10.96
N VAL A 246 -4.30 -2.42 11.25
CA VAL A 246 -5.51 -2.49 10.43
C VAL A 246 -5.65 -1.19 9.63
N LEU A 247 -5.70 -1.30 8.31
CA LEU A 247 -6.00 -0.22 7.40
C LEU A 247 -7.49 -0.27 7.06
N GLN A 248 -8.24 0.76 7.43
CA GLN A 248 -9.69 0.87 7.28
C GLN A 248 -10.03 1.93 6.24
N ASN A 249 -10.64 1.52 5.13
CA ASN A 249 -11.13 2.45 4.12
C ASN A 249 -12.37 3.21 4.61
N THR A 250 -12.45 4.51 4.33
CA THR A 250 -13.60 5.35 4.73
C THR A 250 -14.43 5.82 3.53
N ASN A 251 -15.73 6.01 3.75
CA ASN A 251 -16.60 6.72 2.82
C ASN A 251 -16.58 8.23 3.09
N SER A 252 -15.39 8.83 3.24
CA SER A 252 -15.31 10.26 3.57
C SER A 252 -15.82 11.12 2.41
N LEU A 253 -15.28 10.96 1.20
CA LEU A 253 -15.84 11.61 0.00
C LEU A 253 -16.45 10.59 -0.97
N PHE A 254 -15.75 9.46 -1.13
CA PHE A 254 -16.13 8.31 -1.92
C PHE A 254 -15.18 7.16 -1.60
N PHE A 255 -15.59 5.94 -1.94
CA PHE A 255 -14.74 4.76 -1.82
C PHE A 255 -13.80 4.62 -3.02
N GLU A 256 -12.59 4.18 -2.75
CA GLU A 256 -11.66 3.61 -3.72
C GLU A 256 -10.79 2.56 -3.03
N SER A 257 -10.17 1.63 -3.76
CA SER A 257 -9.18 0.73 -3.16
C SER A 257 -7.80 1.39 -3.11
N HIS A 258 -7.07 1.21 -2.01
CA HIS A 258 -5.77 1.86 -1.81
C HIS A 258 -4.65 0.82 -1.59
N PRO A 259 -3.66 0.70 -2.48
CA PRO A 259 -2.51 -0.18 -2.27
C PRO A 259 -1.51 0.45 -1.31
N PHE A 260 -1.50 0.00 -0.06
CA PHE A 260 -0.56 0.50 0.93
C PHE A 260 0.74 -0.27 0.90
N HIS A 261 1.84 0.45 0.68
CA HIS A 261 3.20 -0.06 0.70
C HIS A 261 3.91 0.39 1.98
N LEU A 262 4.69 -0.51 2.59
CA LEU A 262 5.55 -0.21 3.74
C LEU A 262 7.01 -0.43 3.35
N HIS A 263 7.82 0.62 3.48
CA HIS A 263 9.25 0.55 3.25
C HIS A 263 9.95 -0.25 4.36
N GLY A 264 11.07 -0.88 4.05
CA GLY A 264 11.92 -1.58 5.04
C GLY A 264 11.37 -2.91 5.54
N TYR A 265 10.14 -3.28 5.19
CA TYR A 265 9.47 -4.48 5.68
C TYR A 265 8.66 -5.17 4.58
N ASN A 266 8.70 -6.50 4.62
CA ASN A 266 7.56 -7.31 4.20
C ASN A 266 6.69 -7.58 5.44
N PHE A 267 5.40 -7.79 5.23
CA PHE A 267 4.41 -8.05 6.28
C PHE A 267 3.48 -9.21 5.91
N TYR A 268 2.90 -9.84 6.91
CA TYR A 268 1.88 -10.87 6.75
C TYR A 268 0.50 -10.25 6.63
N VAL A 269 -0.21 -10.51 5.53
CA VAL A 269 -1.59 -10.05 5.39
C VAL A 269 -2.56 -11.04 6.02
N VAL A 270 -2.86 -10.83 7.30
CA VAL A 270 -3.59 -11.80 8.13
C VAL A 270 -5.11 -11.76 7.93
N GLY A 271 -5.67 -10.69 7.38
CA GLY A 271 -7.11 -10.60 7.14
C GLY A 271 -7.49 -9.48 6.18
N LYS A 272 -8.62 -9.66 5.50
CA LYS A 272 -9.29 -8.65 4.67
C LYS A 272 -10.79 -8.81 4.83
N GLY A 273 -11.53 -7.70 4.74
CA GLY A 273 -12.98 -7.73 4.84
C GLY A 273 -13.63 -6.52 4.23
N THR A 274 -14.96 -6.56 4.11
CA THR A 274 -15.80 -5.43 3.71
C THR A 274 -16.43 -4.78 4.94
N GLY A 275 -16.86 -3.52 4.79
CA GLY A 275 -17.45 -2.75 5.88
C GLY A 275 -16.42 -2.19 6.86
N THR A 276 -16.92 -1.86 8.05
CA THR A 276 -16.09 -1.39 9.17
C THR A 276 -15.55 -2.58 9.95
N TYR A 277 -14.23 -2.60 10.16
CA TYR A 277 -13.54 -3.57 10.99
C TYR A 277 -14.06 -3.55 12.42
N VAL A 278 -14.35 -4.73 12.96
CA VAL A 278 -14.75 -4.95 14.35
C VAL A 278 -13.86 -6.04 14.93
N GLU A 279 -12.95 -5.66 15.83
CA GLU A 279 -11.92 -6.54 16.37
C GLU A 279 -12.45 -7.87 16.90
N GLU A 280 -13.51 -7.83 17.73
CA GLU A 280 -14.11 -9.03 18.33
C GLU A 280 -14.73 -10.00 17.31
N LYS A 281 -15.12 -9.48 16.14
CA LYS A 281 -15.76 -10.25 15.07
C LYS A 281 -14.74 -10.74 14.04
N ASP A 282 -13.80 -9.87 13.69
CA ASP A 282 -12.95 -10.06 12.51
C ASP A 282 -11.61 -10.70 12.86
N SER A 283 -10.97 -10.30 13.97
CA SER A 283 -9.68 -10.88 14.41
C SER A 283 -9.68 -12.39 14.63
N PRO A 284 -10.75 -13.01 15.17
CA PRO A 284 -10.80 -14.47 15.32
C PRO A 284 -10.74 -15.23 13.99
N ASN A 285 -11.05 -14.57 12.86
CA ASN A 285 -11.04 -15.17 11.53
C ASN A 285 -9.74 -14.91 10.75
N PHE A 286 -8.73 -14.31 11.39
CA PHE A 286 -7.44 -14.07 10.75
C PHE A 286 -6.74 -15.38 10.38
N ASN A 287 -6.11 -15.37 9.21
CA ASN A 287 -5.17 -16.41 8.84
C ASN A 287 -3.84 -16.16 9.56
N LEU A 288 -3.58 -16.96 10.60
CA LEU A 288 -2.33 -16.92 11.36
C LEU A 288 -1.43 -18.14 11.09
N VAL A 289 -1.75 -18.92 10.05
CA VAL A 289 -1.02 -20.13 9.66
C VAL A 289 -0.15 -19.87 8.44
N ASP A 290 -0.73 -19.38 7.36
CA ASP A 290 -0.04 -19.14 6.08
C ASP A 290 -0.51 -17.86 5.34
N PRO A 291 -0.71 -16.73 6.04
CA PRO A 291 -1.03 -15.46 5.39
C PRO A 291 0.06 -15.07 4.40
N PRO A 292 -0.30 -14.50 3.23
CA PRO A 292 0.69 -14.11 2.24
C PRO A 292 1.61 -13.02 2.80
N ILE A 293 2.91 -13.18 2.55
CA ILE A 293 3.94 -12.19 2.83
C ILE A 293 3.99 -11.22 1.64
N MET A 294 3.79 -9.93 1.92
CA MET A 294 3.71 -8.87 0.91
C MET A 294 4.43 -7.62 1.41
N ASN A 295 4.84 -6.73 0.52
CA ASN A 295 5.24 -5.36 0.89
C ASN A 295 4.15 -4.34 0.55
N THR A 296 3.16 -4.74 -0.27
CA THR A 296 2.06 -3.88 -0.68
C THR A 296 0.70 -4.58 -0.54
N VAL A 297 -0.22 -4.01 0.23
CA VAL A 297 -1.58 -4.55 0.44
C VAL A 297 -2.64 -3.64 -0.16
N ALA A 298 -3.44 -4.17 -1.09
CA ALA A 298 -4.64 -3.51 -1.57
C ALA A 298 -5.73 -3.53 -0.49
N VAL A 299 -6.01 -2.37 0.11
CA VAL A 299 -7.13 -2.18 1.04
C VAL A 299 -8.43 -2.18 0.22
N PRO A 300 -9.39 -3.07 0.50
CA PRO A 300 -10.63 -3.15 -0.30
C PRO A 300 -11.42 -1.84 -0.29
N SER A 301 -12.10 -1.55 -1.42
CA SER A 301 -13.04 -0.44 -1.53
C SER A 301 -14.17 -0.61 -0.50
N GLY A 302 -14.30 0.34 0.43
CA GLY A 302 -15.26 0.24 1.53
C GLY A 302 -15.04 -0.96 2.46
N GLY A 303 -13.79 -1.37 2.65
CA GLY A 303 -13.42 -2.47 3.53
C GLY A 303 -12.16 -2.19 4.35
N TRP A 304 -11.50 -3.26 4.78
CA TRP A 304 -10.31 -3.19 5.61
C TRP A 304 -9.32 -4.31 5.26
N ALA A 305 -8.04 -4.07 5.59
CA ALA A 305 -6.99 -5.07 5.54
C ALA A 305 -6.17 -5.03 6.84
N ALA A 306 -5.87 -6.20 7.41
CA ALA A 306 -5.06 -6.35 8.60
C ALA A 306 -3.72 -6.98 8.23
N ILE A 307 -2.62 -6.36 8.69
CA ILE A 307 -1.26 -6.83 8.48
C ILE A 307 -0.53 -7.02 9.82
N ARG A 308 0.45 -7.94 9.85
CA ARG A 308 1.39 -8.12 10.96
C ARG A 308 2.82 -8.09 10.49
N PHE A 309 3.69 -7.43 11.26
CA PHE A 309 5.14 -7.40 11.03
C PHE A 309 5.88 -7.25 12.36
N VAL A 310 7.18 -7.51 12.35
CA VAL A 310 8.08 -7.33 13.49
C VAL A 310 8.98 -6.15 13.18
N THR A 311 9.21 -5.26 14.14
CA THR A 311 10.10 -4.09 13.96
C THR A 311 11.57 -4.45 14.19
N ASP A 312 12.11 -5.32 13.35
CA ASP A 312 13.49 -5.82 13.42
C ASP A 312 14.49 -5.04 12.55
N ASN A 313 14.07 -3.90 11.98
CA ASN A 313 14.89 -3.06 11.11
C ASN A 313 14.87 -1.59 11.61
N PRO A 314 15.87 -1.16 12.40
CA PRO A 314 15.95 0.20 12.95
C PRO A 314 16.08 1.24 11.84
N GLY A 315 15.36 2.35 11.96
CA GLY A 315 15.39 3.42 10.96
C GLY A 315 14.06 4.13 10.79
N VAL A 316 13.93 4.82 9.66
CA VAL A 316 12.80 5.68 9.32
C VAL A 316 12.15 5.16 8.05
N TRP A 317 10.92 4.66 8.16
CA TRP A 317 10.25 3.87 7.13
C TRP A 317 8.94 4.52 6.70
N LEU A 318 8.87 4.90 5.43
CA LEU A 318 7.65 5.46 4.84
C LEU A 318 6.61 4.35 4.66
N MET A 319 5.36 4.65 5.04
CA MET A 319 4.20 3.86 4.64
C MET A 319 3.24 4.76 3.86
N HIS A 320 2.86 4.37 2.65
CA HIS A 320 2.06 5.23 1.79
C HIS A 320 1.20 4.44 0.81
N CYS A 321 0.17 5.10 0.30
CA CYS A 321 -0.62 4.57 -0.81
C CYS A 321 0.18 4.67 -2.12
N HIS A 322 0.35 3.55 -2.81
CA HIS A 322 1.14 3.44 -4.02
C HIS A 322 0.41 3.93 -5.30
N PHE A 323 -0.72 4.62 -5.13
CA PHE A 323 -1.22 5.54 -6.15
C PHE A 323 -0.47 6.86 -6.01
N GLU A 324 0.30 7.22 -7.05
CA GLU A 324 1.15 8.41 -7.07
C GLU A 324 0.38 9.69 -6.74
N MET A 325 -0.85 9.79 -7.24
CA MET A 325 -1.72 10.93 -6.94
C MET A 325 -2.06 11.01 -5.45
N HIS A 326 -2.28 9.88 -4.78
CA HIS A 326 -2.62 9.86 -3.35
C HIS A 326 -1.39 10.09 -2.48
N THR A 327 -0.22 9.59 -2.89
CA THR A 327 1.04 9.96 -2.25
C THR A 327 1.21 11.48 -2.30
N THR A 328 1.10 12.10 -3.47
CA THR A 328 1.25 13.57 -3.59
C THR A 328 0.16 14.36 -2.87
N TRP A 329 -1.03 13.78 -2.67
CA TRP A 329 -2.12 14.35 -1.87
C TRP A 329 -2.03 14.02 -0.36
N GLY A 330 -0.92 13.43 0.10
CA GLY A 330 -0.60 13.25 1.52
C GLY A 330 -1.10 11.97 2.18
N MET A 331 -1.49 10.93 1.42
CA MET A 331 -1.80 9.58 1.94
C MET A 331 -0.51 8.81 2.27
N MET A 332 0.28 9.36 3.19
CA MET A 332 1.53 8.77 3.67
C MET A 332 1.70 9.05 5.17
N MET A 333 2.59 8.29 5.79
CA MET A 333 3.01 8.45 7.18
C MET A 333 4.39 7.80 7.34
N VAL A 334 5.10 8.10 8.42
CA VAL A 334 6.42 7.50 8.69
C VAL A 334 6.46 6.75 10.02
N PHE A 335 6.96 5.52 9.98
CA PHE A 335 7.34 4.77 11.18
C PHE A 335 8.79 5.08 11.51
N ILE A 336 9.07 5.35 12.78
CA ILE A 336 10.43 5.36 13.32
C ILE A 336 10.59 4.11 14.16
N VAL A 337 11.56 3.27 13.82
CA VAL A 337 11.91 2.09 14.59
C VAL A 337 13.22 2.37 15.31
N ARG A 338 13.16 2.37 16.64
CA ARG A 338 14.31 2.63 17.52
C ARG A 338 15.39 1.59 17.37
N ASP A 339 16.60 1.95 17.77
CA ASP A 339 17.70 1.03 17.98
C ASP A 339 17.33 -0.07 18.99
N GLY A 340 17.79 -1.29 18.72
CA GLY A 340 17.90 -2.36 19.70
C GLY A 340 19.19 -2.26 20.54
N ASP A 341 19.37 -3.29 21.38
CA ASP A 341 20.46 -3.36 22.34
C ASP A 341 21.79 -3.76 21.67
N ALA A 342 21.73 -4.65 20.67
CA ALA A 342 22.93 -5.19 20.03
C ALA A 342 23.53 -4.23 18.98
N PRO A 343 24.84 -4.29 18.70
CA PRO A 343 25.49 -3.38 17.75
C PRO A 343 24.94 -3.44 16.31
N ASP A 344 24.46 -4.60 15.88
CA ASP A 344 23.83 -4.85 14.58
C ASP A 344 22.34 -4.46 14.55
N GLN A 345 21.78 -4.06 15.68
CA GLN A 345 20.41 -3.57 15.84
C GLN A 345 20.38 -2.04 15.94
N LYS A 346 21.39 -1.35 15.41
CA LYS A 346 21.48 0.11 15.45
C LYS A 346 21.49 0.70 14.05
N LEU A 347 20.90 1.88 13.92
CA LEU A 347 20.97 2.65 12.69
C LEU A 347 22.44 2.95 12.35
N PRO A 348 22.96 2.50 11.18
CA PRO A 348 24.33 2.82 10.79
C PRO A 348 24.53 4.32 10.58
N PRO A 349 25.77 4.82 10.69
CA PRO A 349 26.05 6.20 10.36
C PRO A 349 25.72 6.49 8.88
N PRO A 350 25.20 7.69 8.57
CA PRO A 350 24.91 8.10 7.21
C PRO A 350 26.17 8.06 6.32
N PRO A 351 26.03 7.74 5.02
CA PRO A 351 27.11 7.84 4.05
C PRO A 351 27.73 9.25 3.99
N LYS A 352 29.02 9.33 3.67
CA LYS A 352 29.76 10.62 3.60
C LYS A 352 29.25 11.55 2.49
N ASP A 353 28.62 10.98 1.48
CA ASP A 353 28.04 11.62 0.31
C ASP A 353 26.52 11.74 0.39
N TYR A 354 25.93 11.60 1.59
CA TYR A 354 24.49 11.80 1.78
C TYR A 354 24.09 13.20 1.27
N PRO A 355 23.07 13.31 0.39
CA PRO A 355 22.67 14.59 -0.20
C PRO A 355 22.30 15.62 0.86
N LYS A 356 22.69 16.88 0.62
CA LYS A 356 22.31 17.99 1.49
C LYS A 356 20.88 18.41 1.20
N CYS A 357 20.14 18.73 2.26
CA CYS A 357 18.80 19.32 2.18
C CYS A 357 18.86 20.77 1.68
#